data_AF-Q1N8V2-F1
#
_entry.id   AF-Q1N8V2-F1
#
_cell.length_a   1.000
_cell.length_b   1.000
_cell.length_c   1.000
_cell.angle_alpha   90.00
_cell.angle_beta   90.00
_cell.angle_gamma   90.00
#
_symmetry.space_group_name_H-M   'P 1'
#
loop_
_entity.id
_entity.type
_entity.pdbx_description
1 polymer ?
#
loop_
_entity_poly.entity_id
_entity_poly.type
_entity_poly.pdbx_seq_one_letter_code
_entity_poly.pdbx_strand_id
1 'polypeptide(L)'
;MRQATNHSFDPAHQHRRARFHYSAYWGTWSLVLTHRCKAKPSYGPTIEIDLTPIHNDVAGIQQLLGMNVRRHCTDPRPRDVFADELPEGIESLVRDLFGREAADWLLDPTTEILGKIHWERLRDLSNGGASLYAIVHPRFASQLPVWTHPGQRAA
;
A
#
# COMPACT_ATOMS: atom_id res chain seq x y z
N MET A 1 16.68 30.83 33.01
CA MET A 1 15.44 30.50 32.26
C MET A 1 15.84 29.98 30.89
N ARG A 2 15.67 28.68 30.61
CA ARG A 2 15.93 28.10 29.28
C ARG A 2 14.66 28.25 28.44
N GLN A 3 14.75 28.93 27.32
CA GLN A 3 13.66 29.03 26.34
C GLN A 3 13.40 27.64 25.76
N ALA A 4 12.14 27.20 25.82
CA ALA A 4 11.67 26.03 25.11
C ALA A 4 11.71 26.34 23.62
N THR A 5 12.52 25.59 22.88
CA THR A 5 12.49 25.59 21.41
C THR A 5 11.16 24.99 20.97
N ASN A 6 10.26 25.84 20.48
CA ASN A 6 9.08 25.42 19.72
C ASN A 6 9.57 24.65 18.49
N HIS A 7 9.53 23.33 18.54
CA HIS A 7 9.57 22.51 17.34
C HIS A 7 8.29 22.80 16.55
N SER A 8 8.41 23.64 15.53
CA SER A 8 7.40 23.82 14.51
C SER A 8 7.01 22.45 13.94
N PHE A 9 5.75 22.07 14.11
CA PHE A 9 5.15 20.91 13.48
C PHE A 9 5.11 21.16 11.97
N ASP A 10 6.02 20.56 11.21
CA ASP A 10 6.04 20.63 9.74
C ASP A 10 5.40 19.35 9.17
N PRO A 11 4.15 19.41 8.67
CA PRO A 11 3.48 18.27 8.04
C PRO A 11 4.28 17.69 6.87
N ALA A 12 5.09 18.50 6.18
CA ALA A 12 5.86 18.08 5.02
C ALA A 12 6.96 17.06 5.34
N HIS A 13 7.41 16.97 6.61
CA HIS A 13 8.45 16.03 7.03
C HIS A 13 7.90 14.63 7.39
N GLN A 14 6.66 14.53 7.91
CA GLN A 14 6.04 13.23 8.25
C GLN A 14 5.74 12.38 7.02
N HIS A 15 5.38 13.00 5.88
CA HIS A 15 5.09 12.26 4.64
C HIS A 15 6.30 11.54 4.03
N ARG A 16 7.53 11.90 4.40
CA ARG A 16 8.75 11.42 3.71
C ARG A 16 9.22 10.04 4.16
N ARG A 17 8.69 9.51 5.26
CA ARG A 17 9.14 8.24 5.87
C ARG A 17 8.03 7.25 6.21
N ALA A 18 6.79 7.72 6.25
CA ALA A 18 5.65 6.88 6.57
C ALA A 18 5.58 5.66 5.66
N ARG A 19 5.50 4.50 6.29
CA ARG A 19 5.38 3.20 5.65
C ARG A 19 3.94 2.92 5.23
N PHE A 20 2.98 3.44 5.97
CA PHE A 20 1.56 3.22 5.77
C PHE A 20 0.83 4.56 5.57
N HIS A 21 -0.20 4.51 4.74
CA HIS A 21 -1.08 5.65 4.49
C HIS A 21 -2.54 5.20 4.58
N TYR A 22 -3.30 5.86 5.43
CA TYR A 22 -4.76 5.85 5.36
C TYR A 22 -5.23 7.00 4.48
N SER A 23 -5.92 6.67 3.38
CA SER A 23 -6.59 7.65 2.55
C SER A 23 -8.01 7.88 3.06
N ALA A 24 -8.32 9.08 3.53
CA ALA A 24 -9.67 9.45 3.92
C ALA A 24 -10.63 9.57 2.71
N TYR A 25 -10.09 9.77 1.51
CA TYR A 25 -10.90 9.79 0.29
C TYR A 25 -11.40 8.39 -0.06
N TRP A 26 -10.54 7.37 -0.02
CA TRP A 26 -10.87 5.99 -0.37
C TRP A 26 -11.32 5.13 0.82
N GLY A 27 -11.11 5.62 2.05
CA GLY A 27 -11.37 4.85 3.27
C GLY A 27 -10.54 3.57 3.38
N THR A 28 -9.29 3.61 2.89
CA THR A 28 -8.40 2.42 2.84
C THR A 28 -7.03 2.71 3.42
N TRP A 29 -6.42 1.69 4.02
CA TRP A 29 -5.02 1.64 4.37
C TRP A 29 -4.21 1.04 3.22
N SER A 30 -3.04 1.60 2.96
CA SER A 30 -2.11 1.12 1.95
C SER A 30 -0.68 1.09 2.49
N LEU A 31 0.12 0.12 2.03
CA LEU A 31 1.57 0.09 2.17
C LEU A 31 2.19 1.00 1.11
N VAL A 32 2.94 2.01 1.55
CA VAL A 32 3.60 2.97 0.66
C VAL A 32 4.96 2.42 0.22
N LEU A 33 5.15 2.22 -1.07
CA LEU A 33 6.41 1.72 -1.64
C LEU A 33 7.37 2.84 -2.06
N THR A 34 6.87 4.05 -2.33
CA THR A 34 7.72 5.19 -2.72
C THR A 34 7.27 6.48 -2.04
N HIS A 35 8.22 7.27 -1.53
CA HIS A 35 7.92 8.48 -0.75
C HIS A 35 8.01 9.76 -1.57
N ARG A 36 7.01 10.10 -2.41
CA ARG A 36 6.84 11.48 -2.93
C ARG A 36 5.37 11.76 -3.28
N CYS A 37 4.59 12.26 -2.33
CA CYS A 37 3.27 12.83 -2.63
C CYS A 37 3.38 14.35 -2.90
N LYS A 38 3.25 14.74 -4.17
CA LYS A 38 2.85 16.08 -4.62
C LYS A 38 2.05 15.87 -5.91
N ALA A 39 0.72 15.86 -5.86
CA ALA A 39 -0.12 15.87 -7.06
C ALA A 39 -0.38 17.34 -7.48
N LYS A 40 -0.60 17.75 -8.74
CA LYS A 40 -0.51 17.20 -10.13
C LYS A 40 0.19 18.30 -11.01
N PRO A 41 0.57 18.11 -12.30
CA PRO A 41 -0.15 17.34 -13.34
C PRO A 41 0.81 16.49 -14.20
N SER A 42 1.07 15.22 -13.89
CA SER A 42 0.32 14.08 -14.45
C SER A 42 0.63 12.76 -13.70
N TYR A 43 0.16 12.65 -12.45
CA TYR A 43 0.27 11.46 -11.57
C TYR A 43 1.64 11.30 -10.89
N GLY A 44 1.70 11.67 -9.60
CA GLY A 44 2.92 11.57 -8.79
C GLY A 44 3.46 10.12 -8.71
N PRO A 45 4.74 9.93 -8.31
CA PRO A 45 5.39 8.63 -8.37
C PRO A 45 4.97 7.67 -7.24
N THR A 46 4.06 8.07 -6.34
CA THR A 46 3.68 7.25 -5.18
C THR A 46 3.05 5.94 -5.63
N ILE A 47 3.78 4.84 -5.47
CA ILE A 47 3.28 3.49 -5.61
C ILE A 47 2.90 2.98 -4.23
N GLU A 48 1.72 2.36 -4.15
CA GLU A 48 1.21 1.77 -2.92
C GLU A 48 0.54 0.43 -3.19
N ILE A 49 0.41 -0.40 -2.15
CA ILE A 49 -0.33 -1.65 -2.16
C ILE A 49 -1.51 -1.48 -1.20
N ASP A 50 -2.73 -1.77 -1.66
CA ASP A 50 -3.89 -1.73 -0.78
C ASP A 50 -3.80 -2.83 0.28
N LEU A 51 -4.08 -2.48 1.53
CA LEU A 51 -4.06 -3.37 2.69
C LEU A 51 -5.47 -3.62 3.23
N THR A 52 -6.41 -2.70 3.01
CA THR A 52 -7.81 -2.89 3.33
C THR A 52 -8.71 -2.61 2.12
N PRO A 53 -9.95 -3.12 2.10
CA PRO A 53 -10.86 -2.83 0.98
C PRO A 53 -11.17 -1.34 0.87
N ILE A 54 -11.33 -0.84 -0.35
CA ILE A 54 -11.81 0.53 -0.60
C ILE A 54 -13.28 0.59 -0.19
N HIS A 55 -13.63 1.55 0.68
CA HIS A 55 -14.99 1.76 1.21
C HIS A 55 -15.74 0.49 1.68
N ASN A 56 -15.02 -0.59 2.03
CA ASN A 56 -15.57 -1.90 2.37
C ASN A 56 -16.48 -2.52 1.29
N ASP A 57 -16.26 -2.22 0.01
CA ASP A 57 -17.06 -2.81 -1.07
C ASP A 57 -16.49 -4.16 -1.57
N VAL A 58 -17.36 -4.96 -2.22
CA VAL A 58 -17.02 -6.32 -2.69
C VAL A 58 -15.94 -6.30 -3.79
N ALA A 59 -15.95 -5.29 -4.65
CA ALA A 59 -14.95 -5.17 -5.72
C ALA A 59 -13.56 -4.84 -5.14
N GLY A 60 -13.52 -4.00 -4.12
CA GLY A 60 -12.34 -3.65 -3.34
C GLY A 60 -11.79 -4.85 -2.59
N ILE A 61 -12.64 -5.75 -2.08
CA ILE A 61 -12.18 -7.03 -1.53
C ILE A 61 -11.50 -7.87 -2.62
N GLN A 62 -12.09 -8.03 -3.80
CA GLN A 62 -11.47 -8.81 -4.88
C GLN A 62 -10.15 -8.21 -5.37
N GLN A 63 -10.08 -6.88 -5.50
CA GLN A 63 -8.85 -6.18 -5.84
C GLN A 63 -7.78 -6.35 -4.76
N LEU A 64 -8.17 -6.17 -3.49
CA LEU A 64 -7.29 -6.38 -2.34
C LEU A 64 -6.71 -7.79 -2.35
N LEU A 65 -7.57 -8.79 -2.56
CA LEU A 65 -7.16 -10.19 -2.65
C LEU A 65 -6.08 -10.38 -3.73
N GLY A 66 -6.17 -9.69 -4.87
CA GLY A 66 -5.11 -9.67 -5.88
C GLY A 66 -3.81 -8.94 -5.49
N MET A 67 -3.67 -8.45 -4.26
CA MET A 67 -2.62 -7.53 -3.80
C MET A 67 -2.48 -6.34 -4.76
N ASN A 68 -3.52 -5.51 -4.80
CA ASN A 68 -3.61 -4.41 -5.75
C ASN A 68 -2.49 -3.37 -5.53
N VAL A 69 -1.61 -3.25 -6.53
CA VAL A 69 -0.58 -2.22 -6.60
C VAL A 69 -1.09 -1.07 -7.46
N ARG A 70 -1.10 0.13 -6.92
CA ARG A 70 -1.62 1.31 -7.64
C ARG A 70 -0.72 2.52 -7.48
N ARG A 71 -0.93 3.47 -8.39
CA ARG A 71 -0.39 4.82 -8.28
C ARG A 71 -1.35 5.64 -7.44
N HIS A 72 -0.90 6.10 -6.28
CA HIS A 72 -1.68 7.01 -5.46
C HIS A 72 -1.86 8.35 -6.20
N CYS A 73 -3.11 8.75 -6.43
CA CYS A 73 -3.44 9.87 -7.31
C CYS A 73 -4.27 10.96 -6.62
N THR A 74 -4.43 10.90 -5.30
CA THR A 74 -5.22 11.87 -4.54
C THR A 74 -4.34 12.83 -3.74
N ASP A 75 -4.73 14.10 -3.73
CA ASP A 75 -4.11 15.10 -2.85
C ASP A 75 -4.38 14.75 -1.38
N PRO A 76 -3.43 15.00 -0.47
CA PRO A 76 -3.63 14.76 0.95
C PRO A 76 -4.88 15.46 1.48
N ARG A 77 -5.70 14.73 2.25
CA ARG A 77 -6.91 15.27 2.90
C ARG A 77 -6.68 15.52 4.40
N PRO A 78 -7.48 16.41 5.04
CA PRO A 78 -7.35 16.72 6.48
C PRO A 78 -7.50 15.52 7.45
N ARG A 79 -7.91 14.35 6.97
CA ARG A 79 -8.11 13.12 7.76
C ARG A 79 -7.24 11.95 7.28
N ASP A 80 -6.31 12.21 6.36
CA ASP A 80 -5.34 11.20 5.98
C ASP A 80 -4.40 10.93 7.16
N VAL A 81 -4.01 9.67 7.32
CA VAL A 81 -3.07 9.27 8.37
C VAL A 81 -1.83 8.68 7.72
N PHE A 82 -0.67 9.18 8.10
CA PHE A 82 0.63 8.67 7.68
C PHE A 82 1.30 8.05 8.90
N ALA A 83 1.67 6.77 8.82
CA ALA A 83 2.17 6.03 9.97
C ALA A 83 3.36 5.15 9.59
N ASP A 84 4.28 4.93 10.55
CA ASP A 84 5.39 3.99 10.40
C ASP A 84 4.94 2.54 10.71
N GLU A 85 3.89 2.40 11.51
CA GLU A 85 3.28 1.14 11.93
C GLU A 85 1.76 1.15 11.66
N LEU A 86 1.17 -0.02 11.42
CA LEU A 86 -0.28 -0.15 11.33
C LEU A 86 -0.91 -0.09 12.72
N PRO A 87 -2.11 0.49 12.87
CA PRO A 87 -2.89 0.28 14.08
C PRO A 87 -3.19 -1.21 14.30
N GLU A 88 -3.16 -1.68 15.55
CA GLU A 88 -3.30 -3.11 15.91
C GLU A 88 -4.51 -3.79 15.25
N GLY A 89 -5.69 -3.15 15.28
CA GLY A 89 -6.89 -3.70 14.66
C GLY A 89 -6.80 -3.79 13.12
N ILE A 90 -6.02 -2.91 12.49
CA ILE A 90 -5.79 -2.95 11.03
C ILE A 90 -4.78 -4.04 10.70
N GLU A 91 -3.72 -4.21 11.50
CA GLU A 91 -2.78 -5.31 11.27
C GLU A 91 -3.46 -6.68 11.38
N SER A 92 -4.32 -6.89 12.39
CA SER A 92 -5.12 -8.13 12.50
C SER A 92 -5.98 -8.34 11.25
N LEU A 93 -6.66 -7.30 10.80
CA LEU A 93 -7.51 -7.36 9.60
C LEU A 93 -6.70 -7.73 8.34
N VAL A 94 -5.51 -7.16 8.16
CA VAL A 94 -4.61 -7.50 7.05
C VAL A 94 -4.22 -8.99 7.10
N ARG A 95 -3.87 -9.49 8.29
CA ARG A 95 -3.54 -10.92 8.47
C ARG A 95 -4.72 -11.84 8.15
N ASP A 96 -5.94 -11.43 8.48
CA ASP A 96 -7.15 -12.20 8.17
C ASP A 96 -7.47 -12.20 6.67
N LEU A 97 -7.26 -11.06 5.99
CA LEU A 97 -7.56 -10.90 4.57
C LEU A 97 -6.57 -11.64 3.65
N PHE A 98 -5.27 -11.55 3.95
CA PHE A 98 -4.22 -12.15 3.12
C PHE A 98 -3.79 -13.54 3.59
N GLY A 99 -4.10 -13.90 4.84
CA GLY A 99 -3.45 -15.00 5.54
C GLY A 99 -2.10 -14.58 6.12
N ARG A 100 -1.69 -15.26 7.20
CA ARG A 100 -0.50 -14.88 7.99
C ARG A 100 0.78 -14.81 7.16
N GLU A 101 1.07 -15.83 6.34
CA GLU A 101 2.30 -15.91 5.53
C GLU A 101 2.41 -14.74 4.55
N ALA A 102 1.35 -14.47 3.79
CA ALA A 102 1.33 -13.42 2.80
C ALA A 102 1.35 -12.03 3.45
N ALA A 103 0.63 -11.83 4.56
CA ALA A 103 0.67 -10.60 5.33
C ALA A 103 2.06 -10.34 5.92
N ASP A 104 2.70 -11.34 6.54
CA ASP A 104 4.04 -11.20 7.10
C ASP A 104 5.06 -10.87 6.01
N TRP A 105 4.99 -11.52 4.85
CA TRP A 105 5.85 -11.19 3.70
C TRP A 105 5.65 -9.76 3.19
N LEU A 106 4.38 -9.32 3.07
CA LEU A 106 4.01 -7.98 2.61
C LEU A 106 4.47 -6.90 3.61
N LEU A 107 4.38 -7.20 4.91
CA LEU A 107 4.74 -6.34 6.02
C LEU A 107 6.20 -6.50 6.49
N ASP A 108 7.02 -7.26 5.77
CA ASP A 108 8.47 -7.32 6.00
C ASP A 108 9.20 -6.28 5.10
N PRO A 109 9.89 -5.27 5.67
CA PRO A 109 10.65 -4.30 4.88
C PRO A 109 11.80 -4.93 4.07
N THR A 110 12.33 -6.09 4.49
CA THR A 110 13.41 -6.79 3.78
C THR A 110 12.95 -7.41 2.45
N THR A 111 11.64 -7.47 2.22
CA THR A 111 11.07 -7.95 0.97
C THR A 111 11.39 -7.03 -0.21
N GLU A 112 11.68 -5.74 0.02
CA GLU A 112 12.07 -4.78 -1.04
C GLU A 112 11.15 -4.82 -2.28
N ILE A 113 9.83 -4.90 -2.07
CA ILE A 113 8.83 -5.16 -3.13
C ILE A 113 8.99 -4.21 -4.32
N LEU A 114 9.28 -2.94 -4.05
CA LEU A 114 9.51 -1.93 -5.08
C LEU A 114 10.56 -2.37 -6.12
N GLY A 115 11.67 -2.97 -5.68
CA GLY A 115 12.76 -3.44 -6.55
C GLY A 115 12.39 -4.66 -7.38
N LYS A 116 11.25 -5.30 -7.08
CA LYS A 116 10.73 -6.49 -7.78
C LYS A 116 9.70 -6.16 -8.85
N ILE A 117 9.21 -4.91 -8.91
CA ILE A 117 8.18 -4.48 -9.87
C ILE A 117 8.76 -4.40 -11.28
N HIS A 118 8.08 -5.02 -12.24
CA HIS A 118 8.26 -4.85 -13.68
C HIS A 118 7.49 -3.61 -14.14
N TRP A 119 8.17 -2.47 -14.21
CA TRP A 119 7.57 -1.15 -14.44
C TRP A 119 6.76 -1.03 -15.74
N GLU A 120 7.19 -1.68 -16.83
CA GLU A 120 6.42 -1.69 -18.08
C GLU A 120 5.09 -2.43 -17.92
N ARG A 121 5.07 -3.62 -17.30
CA ARG A 121 3.83 -4.34 -17.00
C ARG A 121 2.92 -3.52 -16.08
N LEU A 122 3.47 -2.86 -15.07
CA LEU A 122 2.68 -1.97 -14.23
C LEU A 122 2.06 -0.83 -15.07
N ARG A 123 2.82 -0.19 -15.96
CA ARG A 123 2.30 0.87 -16.84
C ARG A 123 1.19 0.34 -17.75
N ASP A 124 1.37 -0.84 -18.34
CA ASP A 124 0.47 -1.37 -19.37
C ASP A 124 -0.80 -1.99 -18.77
N LEU A 125 -0.73 -2.53 -17.54
CA LEU A 125 -1.86 -3.17 -16.85
C LEU A 125 -2.59 -2.24 -15.87
N SER A 126 -1.98 -1.14 -15.44
CA SER A 126 -2.59 -0.28 -14.41
C SER A 126 -3.69 0.60 -14.97
N ASN A 127 -4.94 0.17 -14.77
CA ASN A 127 -6.14 0.98 -14.98
C ASN A 127 -6.84 1.22 -13.62
N GLY A 128 -6.18 1.99 -12.74
CA GLY A 128 -6.59 2.18 -11.35
C GLY A 128 -5.87 1.26 -10.34
N GLY A 129 -5.12 0.28 -10.84
CA GLY A 129 -4.31 -0.66 -10.08
C GLY A 129 -3.97 -1.90 -10.90
N ALA A 130 -3.04 -2.71 -10.43
CA ALA A 130 -2.68 -3.99 -11.02
C ALA A 130 -2.27 -4.98 -9.93
N SER A 131 -2.61 -6.26 -10.10
CA SER A 131 -2.19 -7.31 -9.16
C SER A 131 -0.67 -7.40 -9.09
N LEU A 132 -0.12 -7.47 -7.87
CA LEU A 132 1.32 -7.66 -7.64
C LEU A 132 1.87 -8.88 -8.40
N TYR A 133 1.12 -9.98 -8.41
CA TYR A 133 1.50 -11.22 -9.11
C TYR A 133 1.63 -11.06 -10.63
N ALA A 134 0.87 -10.14 -11.23
CA ALA A 134 0.93 -9.88 -12.67
C ALA A 134 2.11 -8.97 -13.05
N ILE A 135 2.52 -8.09 -12.13
CA ILE A 135 3.50 -7.02 -12.41
C ILE A 135 4.88 -7.29 -11.81
N VAL A 136 5.09 -8.35 -11.04
CA VAL A 136 6.43 -8.71 -10.54
C VAL A 136 7.29 -9.23 -11.70
N HIS A 137 8.56 -8.85 -11.70
CA HIS A 137 9.51 -9.31 -12.70
C HIS A 137 9.67 -10.84 -12.60
N PRO A 138 9.63 -11.61 -13.72
CA PRO A 138 9.62 -13.07 -13.69
C PRO A 138 10.73 -13.72 -12.85
N ARG A 139 11.94 -13.12 -12.84
CA ARG A 139 13.08 -13.57 -12.01
C ARG A 139 12.80 -13.62 -10.49
N PHE A 140 11.78 -12.90 -10.02
CA PHE A 140 11.41 -12.82 -8.60
C PHE A 140 10.08 -13.53 -8.31
N ALA A 141 9.44 -14.17 -9.29
CA ALA A 141 8.13 -14.78 -9.12
C ALA A 141 8.13 -15.86 -8.01
N SER A 142 9.23 -16.61 -7.86
CA SER A 142 9.40 -17.61 -6.80
C SER A 142 9.54 -17.03 -5.39
N GLN A 143 9.73 -15.72 -5.26
CA GLN A 143 9.83 -15.05 -3.97
C GLN A 143 8.48 -14.52 -3.48
N LEU A 144 7.43 -14.56 -4.31
CA LEU A 144 6.10 -14.15 -3.89
C LEU A 144 5.51 -15.21 -2.96
N PRO A 145 4.76 -14.79 -1.92
CA PRO A 145 4.11 -15.73 -1.05
C PRO A 145 3.08 -16.52 -1.85
N VAL A 146 2.92 -17.80 -1.50
CA VAL A 146 1.85 -18.60 -2.09
C VAL A 146 0.54 -18.06 -1.52
N TRP A 147 -0.15 -17.28 -2.32
CA TRP A 147 -1.46 -16.77 -1.95
C TRP A 147 -2.53 -17.62 -2.63
N THR A 148 -3.33 -18.29 -1.81
CA THR A 148 -4.54 -18.98 -2.26
C THR A 148 -5.73 -18.08 -1.92
N HIS A 149 -6.48 -17.68 -2.94
CA HIS A 149 -7.70 -16.90 -2.75
C HIS A 149 -8.62 -17.66 -1.76
N PRO A 150 -9.11 -17.05 -0.67
CA PRO A 150 -9.95 -17.75 0.30
C PRO A 150 -11.19 -18.40 -0.32
N GLY A 151 -11.74 -17.79 -1.37
CA GLY A 151 -12.85 -18.33 -2.18
C GLY A 151 -12.48 -19.43 -3.20
N GLN A 152 -11.22 -19.83 -3.32
CA GLN A 152 -10.81 -20.99 -4.15
C GLN A 152 -10.73 -22.30 -3.34
N ARG A 153 -10.97 -22.28 -2.02
CA ARG A 153 -11.03 -23.50 -1.18
C ARG A 153 -12.33 -24.30 -1.33
N ALA A 154 -13.26 -23.87 -2.17
CA ALA A 154 -14.51 -24.58 -2.45
C ALA A 154 -14.80 -24.58 -3.95
N ALA A 155 -14.15 -25.48 -4.68
CA ALA A 155 -14.61 -26.01 -5.96
C ALA A 155 -14.26 -27.50 -6.00
#